data_AF-A0A176SYQ9-F1
#
_entry.id   AF-A0A176SYQ9-F1
#
_cell.length_a   1.000
_cell.length_b   1.000
_cell.length_c   1.000
_cell.angle_alpha   90.00
_cell.angle_beta   90.00
_cell.angle_gamma   90.00
#
_symmetry.space_group_name_H-M   'P 1'
#
loop_
_entity.id
_entity.type
_entity.pdbx_description
1 polymer ?
#
loop_
_entity_poly.entity_id
_entity_poly.type
_entity_poly.pdbx_seq_one_letter_code
_entity_poly.pdbx_strand_id
1 'polypeptide(L)'
;MNSLLAIKYSLFSFVLTIAIAILSVYMNDDNSYIISSLVGILAFIILILSIIGAIKAVKSIRETKKFQVFIAFLLNIFFLTLYSYLIISNS
;
A
#
# COMPACT_ATOMS: atom_id res chain seq x y z
N MET A 1 -14.00 13.73 7.57
CA MET A 1 -14.38 12.33 7.21
C MET A 1 -13.42 11.72 6.19
N ASN A 2 -12.64 12.53 5.47
CA ASN A 2 -11.70 12.06 4.45
C ASN A 2 -10.41 11.48 5.06
N SER A 3 -9.99 11.98 6.22
CA SER A 3 -8.86 11.42 7.00
C SER A 3 -9.07 9.95 7.39
N LEU A 4 -10.28 9.60 7.81
CA LEU A 4 -10.63 8.23 8.20
C LEU A 4 -10.60 7.28 7.00
N LEU A 5 -11.02 7.76 5.81
CA LEU A 5 -10.85 7.01 4.56
C LEU A 5 -9.38 6.83 4.20
N ALA A 6 -8.54 7.86 4.35
CA ALA A 6 -7.10 7.76 4.08
C ALA A 6 -6.41 6.70 4.97
N ILE A 7 -6.80 6.61 6.25
CA ILE A 7 -6.32 5.56 7.17
C ILE A 7 -6.83 4.18 6.74
N LYS A 8 -8.06 4.06 6.26
CA LYS A 8 -8.58 2.79 5.75
C LYS A 8 -7.77 2.28 4.55
N TYR A 9 -7.34 3.17 3.65
CA TYR A 9 -6.48 2.78 2.52
C TYR A 9 -5.11 2.29 2.98
N SER A 10 -4.49 2.95 3.97
CA SER A 10 -3.22 2.48 4.51
C SER A 10 -3.36 1.16 5.27
N LEU A 11 -4.48 0.96 5.98
CA LEU A 11 -4.76 -0.31 6.67
C LEU A 11 -4.99 -1.46 5.67
N PHE A 12 -5.73 -1.21 4.57
CA PHE A 12 -5.91 -2.22 3.53
C PHE A 12 -4.58 -2.55 2.84
N SER A 13 -3.75 -1.53 2.56
CA SER A 13 -2.40 -1.72 2.01
C SER A 13 -1.52 -2.58 2.92
N PHE A 14 -1.61 -2.38 4.23
CA PHE A 14 -0.92 -3.21 5.22
C PHE A 14 -1.40 -4.68 5.20
N VAL A 15 -2.71 -4.92 5.12
CA VAL A 15 -3.26 -6.28 5.01
C VAL A 15 -2.77 -6.97 3.74
N LEU A 16 -2.77 -6.27 2.61
CA LEU A 16 -2.24 -6.82 1.35
C LEU A 16 -0.73 -7.08 1.43
N THR A 17 0.01 -6.25 2.18
CA THR A 17 1.44 -6.48 2.42
C THR A 17 1.68 -7.79 3.17
N ILE A 18 0.85 -8.10 4.17
CA ILE A 18 0.88 -9.39 4.87
C ILE A 18 0.56 -10.54 3.91
N ALA A 19 -0.45 -10.38 3.05
CA ALA A 19 -0.79 -11.40 2.06
C ALA A 19 0.37 -11.68 1.09
N ILE A 20 1.09 -10.63 0.64
CA ILE A 20 2.31 -10.78 -0.16
C ILE A 20 3.37 -11.55 0.63
N ALA A 21 3.64 -11.18 1.88
CA ALA A 21 4.63 -11.87 2.71
C ALA A 21 4.31 -13.36 2.87
N ILE A 22 3.03 -13.71 3.08
CA ILE A 22 2.59 -15.10 3.17
C ILE A 22 2.81 -15.81 1.82
N LEU A 23 2.38 -15.22 0.71
CA LEU A 23 2.57 -15.80 -0.62
C LEU A 23 4.05 -16.04 -0.94
N SER A 24 4.92 -15.11 -0.58
CA SER A 24 6.37 -15.22 -0.77
C SER A 24 6.99 -16.40 0.01
N VAL A 25 6.42 -16.80 1.16
CA VAL A 25 6.89 -17.97 1.92
C VAL A 25 6.59 -19.29 1.19
N TYR A 26 5.54 -19.34 0.38
CA TYR A 26 5.13 -20.54 -0.36
C TYR A 26 5.69 -20.60 -1.79
N MET A 27 6.61 -19.70 -2.13
CA MET A 27 7.23 -19.62 -3.45
C MET A 27 8.31 -20.70 -3.61
N ASN A 28 8.02 -21.69 -4.47
CA ASN A 28 8.90 -22.79 -4.85
C ASN A 28 9.04 -22.83 -6.39
N ASP A 29 9.95 -23.64 -6.93
CA ASP A 29 10.25 -23.67 -8.36
C ASP A 29 9.00 -23.94 -9.23
N ASP A 30 8.15 -24.90 -8.82
CA ASP A 30 6.96 -25.33 -9.57
C ASP A 30 5.85 -24.26 -9.67
N ASN A 31 5.77 -23.35 -8.70
CA ASN A 31 4.69 -22.36 -8.60
C ASN A 31 5.19 -20.91 -8.66
N SER A 32 6.50 -20.71 -8.87
CA SER A 32 7.17 -19.41 -8.84
C SER A 32 6.53 -18.39 -9.78
N TYR A 33 6.18 -18.80 -11.00
CA TYR A 33 5.56 -17.92 -12.00
C TYR A 33 4.18 -17.42 -11.56
N ILE A 34 3.34 -18.31 -11.03
CA ILE A 34 1.98 -17.98 -10.58
C ILE A 34 2.04 -17.06 -9.36
N ILE A 35 2.87 -17.41 -8.37
CA ILE A 35 3.01 -16.64 -7.14
C ILE A 35 3.61 -15.26 -7.43
N SER A 36 4.66 -15.17 -8.24
CA SER A 36 5.26 -13.90 -8.63
C SER A 36 4.26 -12.99 -9.35
N SER A 37 3.45 -13.55 -10.25
CA SER A 37 2.38 -12.81 -10.93
C SER A 37 1.34 -12.25 -9.94
N LEU A 38 0.91 -13.06 -8.96
CA LEU A 38 -0.01 -12.64 -7.91
C LEU A 38 0.60 -11.55 -7.02
N VAL A 39 1.87 -11.69 -6.62
CA VAL A 39 2.60 -10.68 -5.85
C VAL A 39 2.68 -9.36 -6.62
N GLY A 40 2.97 -9.41 -7.93
CA GLY A 40 2.99 -8.22 -8.80
C GLY A 40 1.63 -7.51 -8.84
N ILE A 41 0.53 -8.26 -9.02
CA ILE A 41 -0.83 -7.70 -9.02
C ILE A 41 -1.16 -7.05 -7.67
N LEU A 42 -0.85 -7.73 -6.56
CA LEU A 42 -1.10 -7.20 -5.22
C LEU A 42 -0.27 -5.93 -4.95
N ALA A 43 1.00 -5.91 -5.33
CA ALA A 43 1.88 -4.75 -5.23
C ALA A 43 1.30 -3.55 -6.02
N PHE A 44 0.78 -3.80 -7.22
CA PHE A 44 0.14 -2.77 -8.03
C PHE A 44 -1.14 -2.22 -7.39
N ILE A 45 -1.96 -3.09 -6.79
CA ILE A 45 -3.15 -2.65 -6.04
C ILE A 45 -2.75 -1.76 -4.86
N ILE A 46 -1.70 -2.14 -4.11
CA ILE A 46 -1.19 -1.35 -2.98
C ILE A 46 -0.74 0.05 -3.46
N LEU A 47 -0.07 0.15 -4.60
CA LEU A 47 0.30 1.45 -5.18
C LEU A 47 -0.93 2.32 -5.42
N ILE A 48 -1.95 1.79 -6.10
CA ILE A 48 -3.17 2.55 -6.41
C ILE A 48 -3.84 3.05 -5.11
N LEU A 49 -3.98 2.17 -4.11
CA LEU A 49 -4.60 2.53 -2.83
C LEU A 49 -3.78 3.59 -2.09
N SER A 50 -2.45 3.49 -2.13
CA SER A 50 -1.54 4.44 -1.50
C SER A 50 -1.63 5.82 -2.15
N ILE A 51 -1.72 5.89 -3.49
CA ILE A 51 -1.94 7.15 -4.23
C ILE A 51 -3.28 7.77 -3.81
N ILE A 52 -4.37 6.99 -3.83
CA ILE A 52 -5.70 7.47 -3.45
C ILE A 52 -5.72 7.94 -1.99
N GLY A 53 -5.11 7.19 -1.09
CA GLY A 53 -5.00 7.50 0.33
C GLY A 53 -4.20 8.78 0.58
N ALA A 54 -3.06 8.95 -0.10
CA ALA A 54 -2.25 10.16 -0.02
C ALA A 54 -3.02 11.40 -0.52
N ILE A 55 -3.69 11.31 -1.68
CA ILE A 55 -4.52 12.40 -2.21
C ILE A 55 -5.63 12.79 -1.22
N LYS A 56 -6.30 11.79 -0.63
CA LYS A 56 -7.35 12.06 0.38
C LYS A 56 -6.78 12.67 1.66
N ALA A 57 -5.61 12.25 2.10
CA ALA A 57 -4.94 12.84 3.26
C ALA A 57 -4.59 14.32 3.01
N VAL A 58 -4.02 14.65 1.84
CA VAL A 58 -3.72 16.04 1.45
C VAL A 58 -4.98 16.89 1.40
N LYS A 59 -6.08 16.37 0.82
CA LYS A 59 -7.38 17.07 0.82
C LYS A 59 -7.96 17.28 2.22
N SER A 60 -7.51 16.52 3.22
CA SER A 60 -7.99 16.57 4.60
C SER A 60 -7.15 17.46 5.51
N ILE A 61 -6.15 18.19 5.00
CA ILE A 61 -5.21 18.97 5.82
C ILE A 61 -5.87 20.08 6.66
N ARG A 62 -7.07 20.51 6.27
CA ARG A 62 -7.90 21.50 6.97
C ARG A 62 -8.79 20.90 8.07
N GLU A 63 -8.83 19.57 8.23
CA GLU A 63 -9.61 18.93 9.28
C GLU A 63 -9.01 19.20 10.67
N THR A 64 -9.86 19.28 11.70
CA THR A 64 -9.46 19.49 13.10
C THR A 64 -8.53 18.41 13.64
N LYS A 65 -8.62 17.18 13.10
CA LYS A 65 -7.80 16.03 13.51
C LYS A 65 -6.44 16.00 12.81
N LYS A 66 -5.64 17.06 12.95
CA LYS A 66 -4.36 17.26 12.25
C LYS A 66 -3.38 16.08 12.41
N PHE A 67 -3.27 15.50 13.60
CA PHE A 67 -2.37 14.36 13.84
C PHE A 67 -2.80 13.11 13.06
N GLN A 68 -4.10 12.82 12.98
CA GLN A 68 -4.61 11.68 12.20
C GLN A 68 -4.36 11.87 10.71
N VAL A 69 -4.52 13.09 10.20
CA VAL A 69 -4.22 13.42 8.80
C VAL A 69 -2.73 13.23 8.50
N PHE A 70 -1.86 13.68 9.40
CA PHE A 70 -0.42 13.52 9.27
C PHE A 70 0.01 12.05 9.23
N ILE A 71 -0.48 11.23 10.17
CA ILE A 71 -0.21 9.78 10.19
C ILE A 71 -0.74 9.10 8.93
N ALA A 72 -1.97 9.44 8.50
CA ALA A 72 -2.55 8.87 7.28
C ALA A 72 -1.69 9.21 6.06
N PHE A 73 -1.23 10.45 5.95
CA PHE A 73 -0.35 10.86 4.86
C PHE A 73 0.97 10.09 4.89
N LEU A 74 1.62 10.02 6.06
CA LEU A 74 2.91 9.35 6.23
C LEU A 74 2.83 7.86 5.90
N LEU A 75 1.80 7.16 6.36
CA LEU A 75 1.60 5.74 6.04
C LEU A 75 1.37 5.48 4.55
N ASN A 76 0.55 6.31 3.89
CA ASN A 76 0.29 6.14 2.45
C ASN A 76 1.52 6.47 1.62
N ILE A 77 2.31 7.50 1.99
CA ILE A 77 3.58 7.80 1.33
C ILE A 77 4.59 6.68 1.55
N PHE A 78 4.67 6.10 2.75
CA PHE A 78 5.53 4.96 3.03
C PHE A 78 5.24 3.78 2.09
N PHE A 79 3.98 3.37 1.97
CA PHE A 79 3.61 2.27 1.06
C PHE A 79 3.84 2.63 -0.40
N LEU A 80 3.55 3.87 -0.80
CA LEU A 80 3.83 4.34 -2.15
C LEU A 80 5.32 4.18 -2.48
N THR A 81 6.20 4.71 -1.64
CA THR A 81 7.65 4.64 -1.86
C THR A 81 8.16 3.20 -1.81
N LEU A 82 7.73 2.41 -0.83
CA LEU A 82 8.15 1.01 -0.69
C LEU A 82 7.79 0.20 -1.94
N TYR A 83 6.54 0.26 -2.40
CA TYR A 83 6.10 -0.55 -3.53
C TYR A 83 6.56 -0.01 -4.88
N SER A 84 6.72 1.31 -5.02
CA SER A 84 7.41 1.88 -6.19
C SER A 84 8.85 1.37 -6.27
N TYR A 85 9.58 1.36 -5.16
CA TYR A 85 10.95 0.83 -5.12
C TYR A 85 10.98 -0.66 -5.48
N LEU A 86 10.14 -1.48 -4.86
CA LEU A 86 10.09 -2.92 -5.12
C LEU A 86 9.77 -3.25 -6.58
N ILE A 87 8.87 -2.50 -7.21
CA ILE A 87 8.54 -2.73 -8.63
C ILE A 87 9.71 -2.33 -9.51
N ILE A 88 10.32 -1.15 -9.29
CA ILE A 88 11.45 -0.68 -10.09
C ILE A 88 12.66 -1.59 -9.94
N SER A 89 12.95 -2.07 -8.72
CA SER A 89 14.11 -2.93 -8.47
C SER A 89 13.97 -4.35 -9.01
N ASN A 90 12.75 -4.79 -9.30
CA ASN A 90 12.45 -6.14 -9.79
C ASN A 90 11.84 -6.15 -11.21
N SER A 91 11.84 -5.01 -11.90
CA SER A 91 11.53 -4.89 -13.34
C SER A 91 12.80 -5.00 -14.17
#